data_AF-Q03PH6-F1
#
_entry.id   AF-Q03PH6-F1
#
_cell.length_a   1.000
_cell.length_b   1.000
_cell.length_c   1.000
_cell.angle_alpha   90.00
_cell.angle_beta   90.00
_cell.angle_gamma   90.00
#
_symmetry.space_group_name_H-M   'P 1'
#
loop_
_entity.id
_entity.type
_entity.pdbx_description
1 polymer ?
#
loop_
_entity_poly.entity_id
_entity_poly.type
_entity_poly.pdbx_seq_one_letter_code
_entity_poly.pdbx_strand_id
1 'polypeptide(L)'
;MQRIQRLTFVQFFGWLALALGLLIEGYALWGNFGSRASGDDMFGGAVVLALAAIFIHSQHLLISLAVILLSTLGFAYFTFIYTQSWFWTGIIAIALIAFLIAILGIRTDIHDRKSDWHHVH
;
A
#
# COMPACT_ATOMS: atom_id res chain seq x y z
N MET A 1 -24.02 12.49 -21.83
CA MET A 1 -22.72 11.94 -22.26
C MET A 1 -21.82 11.86 -21.04
N GLN A 2 -21.56 10.66 -20.52
CA GLN A 2 -20.67 10.48 -19.37
C GLN A 2 -19.25 10.86 -19.80
N ARG A 3 -18.71 11.91 -19.19
CA ARG A 3 -17.35 12.37 -19.41
C ARG A 3 -16.44 11.31 -18.78
N ILE A 4 -15.92 10.38 -19.58
CA ILE A 4 -14.92 9.42 -19.13
C ILE A 4 -13.72 10.26 -18.67
N GLN A 5 -13.57 10.44 -17.36
CA GLN A 5 -12.41 11.09 -16.78
C GLN A 5 -11.20 10.26 -17.20
N ARG A 6 -10.34 10.83 -18.06
CA ARG A 6 -9.08 10.18 -18.43
C ARG A 6 -8.24 10.05 -17.16
N LEU A 7 -8.14 8.84 -16.64
CA LEU A 7 -7.17 8.48 -15.62
C LEU A 7 -5.78 8.87 -16.14
N THR A 8 -5.03 9.61 -15.34
CA THR A 8 -3.62 9.85 -15.66
C THR A 8 -2.87 8.52 -15.61
N PHE A 9 -1.79 8.39 -16.38
CA PHE A 9 -0.96 7.16 -16.39
C PHE A 9 -0.59 6.71 -14.97
N VAL A 10 -0.25 7.67 -14.11
CA VAL A 10 0.10 7.43 -12.70
C VAL A 10 -1.07 6.83 -11.92
N GLN A 11 -2.28 7.34 -12.14
CA GLN A 11 -3.48 6.86 -11.46
C GLN A 11 -3.87 5.47 -11.95
N PHE A 12 -3.77 5.21 -13.25
CA PHE A 12 -3.95 3.87 -13.82
C PHE A 12 -2.95 2.87 -13.25
N PHE A 13 -1.66 3.26 -13.18
CA PHE A 13 -0.61 2.43 -12.59
C PHE A 13 -0.89 2.11 -11.11
N GLY A 14 -1.36 3.09 -10.34
CA GLY A 14 -1.77 2.87 -8.94
C GLY A 14 -2.90 1.85 -8.80
N TRP A 15 -3.93 1.93 -9.65
CA TRP A 15 -5.03 0.95 -9.65
C TRP A 15 -4.59 -0.43 -10.11
N LEU A 16 -3.70 -0.50 -11.10
CA LEU A 16 -3.11 -1.77 -11.53
C LEU A 16 -2.28 -2.40 -10.42
N ALA A 17 -1.45 -1.62 -9.72
CA ALA A 17 -0.69 -2.08 -8.57
C ALA A 17 -1.61 -2.57 -7.45
N LEU A 18 -2.72 -1.88 -7.17
CA LEU A 18 -3.70 -2.34 -6.19
C LEU A 18 -4.27 -3.71 -6.57
N ALA A 19 -4.70 -3.87 -7.82
CA ALA A 19 -5.25 -5.14 -8.30
C ALA A 19 -4.22 -6.27 -8.24
N LEU A 20 -2.99 -6.02 -8.68
CA LEU A 20 -1.90 -7.00 -8.63
C LEU A 20 -1.52 -7.38 -7.20
N GLY A 21 -1.39 -6.40 -6.30
CA GLY A 21 -1.09 -6.64 -4.89
C GLY A 21 -2.13 -7.53 -4.22
N LEU A 22 -3.42 -7.23 -4.44
CA LEU A 22 -4.53 -8.05 -3.92
C LEU A 22 -4.52 -9.48 -4.50
N LEU A 23 -4.23 -9.64 -5.79
CA LEU A 23 -4.16 -10.95 -6.42
C LEU A 23 -2.99 -11.78 -5.87
N ILE A 24 -1.83 -11.15 -5.64
CA ILE A 24 -0.65 -11.82 -5.07
C ILE A 24 -0.92 -12.25 -3.64
N GLU A 25 -1.43 -11.35 -2.78
CA GLU A 25 -1.77 -11.70 -1.39
C GLU A 25 -2.88 -12.78 -1.34
N GLY A 26 -3.91 -12.66 -2.18
CA GLY A 26 -4.96 -13.66 -2.29
C GLY A 26 -4.43 -15.03 -2.73
N TYR A 27 -3.53 -15.05 -3.72
CA TYR A 27 -2.87 -16.28 -4.17
C TYR A 27 -2.01 -16.91 -3.08
N ALA A 28 -1.26 -16.10 -2.33
CA ALA A 28 -0.41 -16.55 -1.24
C ALA A 28 -1.21 -17.27 -0.14
N LEU A 29 -2.39 -16.75 0.21
CA LEU A 29 -3.29 -17.37 1.19
C LEU A 29 -3.93 -18.66 0.66
N TRP A 30 -4.27 -18.71 -0.61
CA TRP A 30 -4.99 -19.86 -1.18
C TRP A 30 -4.06 -21.04 -1.48
N GLY A 31 -2.84 -20.77 -1.95
CA GLY A 31 -1.94 -21.81 -2.45
C GLY A 31 -1.21 -22.59 -1.36
N ASN A 32 -0.56 -21.90 -0.42
CA ASN A 32 0.36 -22.55 0.53
C ASN A 32 0.35 -21.86 1.91
N PHE A 33 -0.84 -21.61 2.47
CA PHE A 33 -0.99 -20.95 3.77
C PHE A 33 -0.10 -21.58 4.86
N GLY A 34 0.56 -20.74 5.66
CA GLY A 34 1.47 -21.15 6.72
C GLY A 34 2.88 -21.53 6.26
N SER A 35 3.16 -21.54 4.95
CA SER A 35 4.49 -21.86 4.41
C SER A 35 5.37 -20.62 4.25
N ARG A 36 6.69 -20.81 4.22
CA ARG A 36 7.65 -19.72 3.91
C ARG A 36 7.41 -19.12 2.52
N ALA A 37 7.09 -19.96 1.53
CA ALA A 37 6.76 -19.49 0.18
C ALA A 37 5.57 -18.52 0.18
N SER A 38 4.50 -18.85 0.91
CA SER A 38 3.37 -17.90 1.06
C SER A 38 3.75 -16.63 1.79
N GLY A 39 4.74 -16.68 2.71
CA GLY A 39 5.29 -15.51 3.38
C GLY A 39 5.99 -14.58 2.40
N ASP A 40 6.81 -15.13 1.51
CA ASP A 40 7.53 -14.36 0.48
C ASP A 40 6.55 -13.72 -0.51
N ASP A 41 5.54 -14.47 -0.95
CA ASP A 41 4.48 -13.97 -1.82
C ASP A 41 3.67 -12.85 -1.14
N MET A 42 3.34 -13.01 0.15
CA MET A 42 2.68 -11.98 0.96
C MET A 42 3.50 -10.70 1.09
N PHE A 43 4.80 -10.83 1.33
CA PHE A 43 5.70 -9.69 1.37
C PHE A 43 5.73 -8.97 0.02
N GLY A 44 5.84 -9.72 -1.08
CA GLY A 44 5.79 -9.16 -2.43
C GLY A 44 4.49 -8.40 -2.70
N GLY A 45 3.35 -9.03 -2.40
CA GLY A 45 2.03 -8.41 -2.54
C GLY A 45 1.90 -7.13 -1.70
N ALA A 46 2.37 -7.16 -0.46
CA ALA A 46 2.33 -6.03 0.45
C ALA A 46 3.16 -4.84 -0.03
N VAL A 47 4.34 -5.08 -0.61
CA VAL A 47 5.18 -4.02 -1.22
C VAL A 47 4.45 -3.40 -2.42
N VAL A 48 3.81 -4.22 -3.25
CA VAL A 48 3.02 -3.72 -4.39
C VAL A 48 1.82 -2.90 -3.91
N LEU A 49 1.15 -3.31 -2.83
CA LEU A 49 0.07 -2.53 -2.21
C LEU A 49 0.58 -1.21 -1.61
N ALA A 50 1.75 -1.20 -0.97
CA ALA A 50 2.37 0.03 -0.50
C ALA A 50 2.63 1.02 -1.65
N LEU A 51 3.14 0.54 -2.79
CA LEU A 51 3.28 1.34 -4.00
C LEU A 51 1.93 1.83 -4.52
N ALA A 52 0.91 0.97 -4.51
CA ALA A 52 -0.44 1.35 -4.89
C ALA A 52 -0.96 2.51 -4.02
N ALA A 53 -0.77 2.47 -2.69
CA ALA A 53 -1.14 3.56 -1.79
C ALA A 53 -0.45 4.89 -2.14
N ILE A 54 0.80 4.84 -2.60
CA ILE A 54 1.57 6.03 -3.00
C ILE A 54 1.07 6.60 -4.34
N PHE A 55 0.81 5.73 -5.32
CA PHE A 55 0.45 6.14 -6.69
C PHE A 55 -1.04 6.43 -6.87
N ILE A 56 -1.90 5.79 -6.12
CA ILE A 56 -3.32 6.12 -6.05
C ILE A 56 -3.42 7.53 -5.44
N HIS A 57 -3.59 8.53 -6.29
CA HIS A 57 -4.01 9.89 -5.92
C HIS A 57 -5.49 9.88 -5.52
N SER A 58 -5.84 9.05 -4.54
CA SER A 58 -7.20 8.96 -4.00
C SER A 58 -7.44 10.13 -3.06
N GLN A 59 -8.50 10.89 -3.31
CA GLN A 59 -9.05 11.82 -2.33
C GLN A 59 -9.83 11.09 -1.21
N HIS A 60 -10.07 9.79 -1.37
CA HIS A 60 -10.80 8.96 -0.40
C HIS A 60 -9.84 8.32 0.60
N LEU A 61 -9.84 8.86 1.82
CA LEU A 61 -9.05 8.39 2.96
C LEU A 61 -9.28 6.90 3.27
N LEU A 62 -10.51 6.41 3.10
CA LEU A 62 -10.86 5.01 3.35
C LEU A 62 -10.09 4.03 2.47
N ILE A 63 -9.91 4.35 1.18
CA ILE A 63 -9.18 3.49 0.25
C ILE A 63 -7.70 3.44 0.66
N SER A 64 -7.11 4.59 0.96
CA SER A 64 -5.72 4.65 1.41
C SER A 64 -5.52 3.87 2.71
N LEU A 65 -6.43 4.00 3.67
CA LEU A 65 -6.36 3.26 4.93
C LEU A 65 -6.50 1.75 4.72
N ALA A 66 -7.43 1.31 3.86
CA ALA A 66 -7.60 -0.10 3.53
C ALA A 66 -6.33 -0.69 2.90
N VAL A 67 -5.70 0.02 1.96
CA VAL A 67 -4.48 -0.44 1.30
C VAL A 67 -3.30 -0.48 2.28
N ILE A 68 -3.18 0.50 3.17
CA ILE A 68 -2.15 0.49 4.24
C ILE A 68 -2.35 -0.71 5.16
N LEU A 69 -3.59 -0.99 5.58
CA LEU A 69 -3.89 -2.12 6.45
C LEU A 69 -3.56 -3.45 5.77
N LEU A 70 -3.96 -3.63 4.51
CA LEU A 70 -3.65 -4.84 3.74
C LEU A 70 -2.14 -5.04 3.58
N SER A 71 -1.42 -4.00 3.14
CA SER A 71 0.04 -4.02 3.07
C SER A 71 0.68 -4.36 4.41
N THR A 72 0.18 -3.78 5.50
CA THR A 72 0.66 -4.09 6.85
C THR A 72 0.41 -5.55 7.23
N LEU A 73 -0.75 -6.10 6.88
CA LEU A 73 -1.07 -7.50 7.14
C LEU A 73 -0.14 -8.45 6.38
N GLY A 74 0.20 -8.16 5.13
CA GLY A 74 1.17 -8.99 4.38
C GLY A 74 2.58 -8.94 4.98
N PHE A 75 3.06 -7.77 5.42
CA PHE A 75 4.33 -7.66 6.17
C PHE A 75 4.29 -8.37 7.53
N ALA A 76 3.18 -8.24 8.26
CA ALA A 76 2.99 -8.91 9.54
C ALA A 76 2.99 -10.43 9.37
N TYR A 77 2.28 -10.93 8.36
CA TYR A 77 2.26 -12.34 8.03
C TYR A 77 3.65 -12.87 7.65
N PHE A 78 4.36 -12.18 6.75
CA PHE A 78 5.75 -12.52 6.41
C PHE A 78 6.63 -12.60 7.67
N THR A 79 6.58 -11.55 8.50
CA THR A 79 7.38 -11.49 9.73
C THR A 79 7.05 -12.65 10.67
N PHE A 80 5.77 -12.95 10.84
CA PHE A 80 5.31 -14.03 11.71
C PHE A 80 5.77 -15.40 11.19
N ILE A 81 5.66 -15.65 9.88
CA ILE A 81 6.08 -16.93 9.28
C ILE A 81 7.58 -17.18 9.48
N TYR A 82 8.40 -16.14 9.35
CA TYR A 82 9.86 -16.26 9.47
C TYR A 82 10.37 -16.25 10.92
N THR A 83 9.75 -15.46 11.80
CA THR A 83 10.22 -15.30 13.19
C THR A 83 9.47 -16.16 14.19
N GLN A 84 8.26 -16.62 13.86
CA GLN A 84 7.30 -17.28 14.77
C GLN A 84 7.10 -16.48 16.08
N SER A 85 7.24 -15.15 16.01
CA SER A 85 7.22 -14.26 17.17
C SER A 85 6.22 -13.12 16.97
N TRP A 86 5.20 -13.10 17.81
CA TRP A 86 4.20 -12.02 17.85
C TRP A 86 4.83 -10.67 18.23
N PHE A 87 5.89 -10.67 19.03
CA PHE A 87 6.59 -9.45 19.43
C PHE A 87 7.22 -8.74 18.22
N TRP A 88 8.03 -9.47 17.43
CA TRP A 88 8.67 -8.92 16.23
C TRP A 88 7.66 -8.55 15.16
N THR A 89 6.60 -9.36 15.03
CA THR A 89 5.47 -9.08 14.12
C THR A 89 4.81 -7.74 14.46
N GLY A 90 4.54 -7.49 15.75
CA GLY A 90 3.98 -6.22 16.21
C GLY A 90 4.89 -5.03 15.96
N ILE A 91 6.19 -5.16 16.22
CA ILE A 91 7.18 -4.09 15.97
C ILE A 91 7.21 -3.72 14.48
N ILE A 92 7.34 -4.71 13.59
CA ILE A 92 7.39 -4.47 12.14
C ILE A 92 6.07 -3.86 11.64
N ALA A 93 4.93 -4.36 12.12
CA ALA A 93 3.62 -3.82 11.73
C ALA A 93 3.48 -2.34 12.10
N ILE A 94 3.85 -1.96 13.34
CA ILE A 94 3.81 -0.56 13.81
C ILE A 94 4.79 0.29 13.00
N ALA A 95 6.01 -0.19 12.78
CA ALA A 95 7.03 0.52 12.00
C ALA A 95 6.55 0.77 10.56
N LEU A 96 5.90 -0.21 9.93
CA LEU A 96 5.38 -0.07 8.57
C LEU A 96 4.23 0.93 8.50
N ILE A 97 3.26 0.84 9.43
CA ILE A 97 2.15 1.81 9.49
C ILE A 97 2.71 3.22 9.64
N ALA A 98 3.64 3.44 10.57
CA ALA A 98 4.26 4.74 10.79
C ALA A 98 5.00 5.24 9.53
N PHE A 99 5.73 4.36 8.86
CA PHE A 99 6.44 4.67 7.61
C PHE A 99 5.48 5.07 6.48
N LEU A 100 4.41 4.32 6.27
CA LEU A 100 3.41 4.62 5.24
C LEU A 100 2.65 5.92 5.53
N ILE A 101 2.27 6.15 6.79
CA ILE A 101 1.65 7.42 7.20
C ILE A 101 2.61 8.59 6.96
N ALA A 102 3.88 8.46 7.32
CA ALA A 102 4.88 9.51 7.11
C ALA A 102 5.05 9.86 5.62
N ILE A 103 5.13 8.84 4.74
CA ILE A 103 5.22 9.05 3.29
C ILE A 103 3.98 9.77 2.75
N LEU A 104 2.79 9.35 3.18
CA LEU A 104 1.55 9.99 2.75
C LEU A 104 1.45 11.43 3.26
N GLY A 105 1.91 11.71 4.48
CA GLY A 105 1.99 13.06 5.04
C GLY A 105 2.96 13.97 4.28
N ILE A 106 4.14 13.47 3.92
CA ILE A 106 5.11 14.20 3.07
C ILE A 106 4.49 14.51 1.71
N ARG A 107 3.76 13.56 1.13
CA ARG A 107 3.10 13.75 -0.18
C ARG A 107 2.03 14.84 -0.14
N THR A 108 1.23 14.92 0.93
CA THR A 108 0.25 16.00 1.09
C THR A 108 0.92 17.37 1.23
N ASP A 109 1.98 17.48 2.03
CA ASP A 109 2.71 18.75 2.22
C ASP A 109 3.35 19.26 0.91
N ILE A 110 3.88 18.36 0.08
CA ILE A 110 4.43 18.72 -1.25
C ILE A 110 3.33 19.20 -2.21
N HIS A 111 2.12 18.62 -2.15
CA HIS A 111 1.00 19.03 -2.99
C HIS A 111 0.52 20.43 -2.63
N ASP A 112 0.37 20.70 -1.33
CA ASP A 112 -0.10 21.99 -0.82
C ASP A 112 0.91 23.11 -1.12
N ARG A 113 2.21 22.84 -0.96
CA ARG A 113 3.27 23.81 -1.31
C ARG A 113 3.37 24.10 -2.79
N LYS A 114 2.99 23.17 -3.67
CA LYS A 114 2.92 23.41 -5.12
C LYS A 114 1.72 24.27 -5.52
N SER A 115 0.62 24.21 -4.76
CA SER A 115 -0.56 25.05 -4.97
C SER A 115 -0.25 26.53 -4.70
N ASP A 116 0.49 26.85 -3.64
CA ASP A 116 0.84 28.24 -3.30
C ASP A 116 1.71 28.94 -4.36
N TRP A 117 2.48 28.20 -5.15
CA TRP A 117 3.28 28.77 -6.23
C TRP A 117 2.41 29.33 -7.38
N HIS A 118 1.17 28.86 -7.53
CA HIS A 118 0.26 29.34 -8.58
C HIS A 118 -0.56 30.57 -8.15
N HIS A 119 -0.49 30.98 -6.89
CA HIS A 119 -1.18 32.17 -6.37
C HIS A 119 -0.27 33.41 -6.24
N VAL A 120 1.01 33.27 -6.58
CA VAL A 120 1.97 34.38 -6.64
C VAL A 120 2.22 34.76 -8.10
N HIS A 121 1.18 35.15 -8.83
CA HIS A 121 1.28 35.93 -10.07
C HIS A 121 0.07 36.85 -10.20
#